data_AF-A0A7Y8KXH0-F1
#
_entry.id   AF-A0A7Y8KXH0-F1
#
_cell.length_a   1.000
_cell.length_b   1.000
_cell.length_c   1.000
_cell.angle_alpha   90.00
_cell.angle_beta   90.00
_cell.angle_gamma   90.00
#
_symmetry.space_group_name_H-M   'P 1'
#
loop_
_entity.id
_entity.type
_entity.pdbx_description
1 polymer ?
#
loop_
_entity_poly.entity_id
_entity_poly.type
_entity_poly.pdbx_seq_one_letter_code
_entity_poly.pdbx_strand_id
1 'polypeptide(L)'
;MRTIKPLLAAALLLAALSSHANEAACGVLLCMSDASSTSAPHQCKPYVEAYFDIRVYKKGTFKTKFDPVRTAKKRYEMILEHCQDARQSDRDRIHAKFGMLQWSPFVFN
;
A
#
# COMPACT_ATOMS: atom_id res chain seq x y z
N MET A 1 -33.01 -47.30 -14.36
CA MET A 1 -33.23 -45.87 -14.04
C MET A 1 -31.90 -45.29 -13.58
N ARG A 2 -31.40 -44.23 -14.24
CA ARG A 2 -30.12 -43.57 -13.92
C ARG A 2 -30.38 -42.48 -12.88
N THR A 3 -29.80 -42.59 -11.69
CA THR A 3 -29.85 -41.54 -10.67
C THR A 3 -28.61 -40.66 -10.74
N ILE A 4 -28.87 -39.35 -10.68
CA ILE A 4 -27.96 -38.24 -11.00
C ILE A 4 -27.20 -37.82 -9.73
N LYS A 5 -25.90 -37.53 -9.88
CA LYS A 5 -24.98 -36.97 -8.87
C LYS A 5 -25.49 -35.63 -8.28
N PRO A 6 -25.21 -35.33 -7.01
CA PRO A 6 -25.03 -33.97 -6.55
C PRO A 6 -23.54 -33.69 -6.27
N LEU A 7 -22.87 -33.08 -7.24
CA LEU A 7 -21.63 -32.33 -7.06
C LEU A 7 -22.04 -30.88 -7.25
N LEU A 8 -22.16 -30.08 -6.19
CA LEU A 8 -22.14 -28.59 -6.21
C LEU A 8 -22.62 -28.05 -4.86
N ALA A 9 -21.67 -27.71 -3.97
CA ALA A 9 -21.89 -26.74 -2.89
C ALA A 9 -20.55 -26.36 -2.23
N ALA A 10 -19.69 -25.64 -2.95
CA ALA A 10 -18.50 -25.01 -2.35
C ALA A 10 -17.99 -23.87 -3.24
N ALA A 11 -18.73 -22.77 -3.35
CA ALA A 11 -18.27 -21.59 -4.08
C ALA A 11 -18.92 -20.29 -3.58
N LEU A 12 -18.91 -20.05 -2.28
CA LEU A 12 -19.31 -18.76 -1.69
C LEU A 12 -18.41 -18.54 -0.48
N LEU A 13 -17.24 -17.89 -0.62
CA LEU A 13 -16.50 -17.26 0.49
C LEU A 13 -15.23 -16.46 0.08
N LEU A 14 -15.00 -16.14 -1.20
CA LEU A 14 -13.76 -15.44 -1.62
C LEU A 14 -13.87 -13.92 -1.87
N ALA A 15 -15.00 -13.28 -1.59
CA ALA A 15 -15.20 -11.86 -1.95
C ALA A 15 -14.80 -10.83 -0.86
N ALA A 16 -14.43 -11.23 0.35
CA ALA A 16 -14.24 -10.30 1.48
C ALA A 16 -12.79 -9.77 1.67
N LEU A 17 -11.80 -10.26 0.92
CA LEU A 17 -10.40 -9.82 1.07
C LEU A 17 -10.09 -8.50 0.33
N SER A 18 -10.95 -8.07 -0.60
CA SER A 18 -10.70 -6.90 -1.45
C SER A 18 -10.99 -5.55 -0.76
N SER A 19 -11.80 -5.51 0.29
CA SER A 19 -12.14 -4.27 1.02
C SER A 19 -11.01 -3.78 1.93
N HIS A 20 -10.31 -4.69 2.60
CA HIS A 20 -9.28 -4.35 3.59
C HIS A 20 -8.00 -3.77 2.94
N ALA A 21 -7.65 -4.25 1.74
CA ALA A 21 -6.53 -3.70 0.97
C ALA A 21 -6.82 -2.27 0.48
N ASN A 22 -8.08 -1.98 0.16
CA ASN A 22 -8.52 -0.68 -0.30
C ASN A 22 -8.59 0.35 0.84
N GLU A 23 -9.05 -0.07 2.02
CA GLU A 23 -9.03 0.76 3.24
C GLU A 23 -7.59 1.12 3.66
N ALA A 24 -6.66 0.17 3.59
CA ALA A 24 -5.25 0.44 3.87
C ALA A 24 -4.65 1.43 2.87
N ALA A 25 -4.98 1.28 1.58
CA ALA A 25 -4.56 2.17 0.51
C ALA A 25 -5.05 3.62 0.71
N CYS A 26 -6.35 3.78 0.97
CA CYS A 26 -6.93 5.10 1.21
C CYS A 26 -6.51 5.69 2.56
N GLY A 27 -6.29 4.86 3.59
CA GLY A 27 -5.77 5.28 4.89
C GLY A 27 -4.38 5.91 4.78
N VAL A 28 -3.49 5.33 3.95
CA VAL A 28 -2.18 5.94 3.65
C VAL A 28 -2.33 7.32 3.01
N LEU A 29 -3.20 7.43 2.00
CA LEU A 29 -3.44 8.70 1.32
C LEU A 29 -3.97 9.76 2.28
N LEU A 30 -4.94 9.44 3.11
CA LEU A 30 -5.49 10.36 4.11
C LEU A 30 -4.42 10.79 5.11
N CYS A 31 -3.68 9.84 5.68
CA CYS A 31 -2.68 10.08 6.71
C CYS A 31 -1.41 10.80 6.23
N MET A 32 -1.10 10.70 4.93
CA MET A 32 0.10 11.30 4.34
C MET A 32 -0.21 12.44 3.36
N SER A 33 -1.48 12.81 3.20
CA SER A 33 -1.95 13.86 2.27
C SER A 33 -1.41 15.25 2.60
N ASP A 34 -1.17 15.54 3.88
CA ASP A 34 -0.49 16.76 4.31
C ASP A 34 0.99 16.67 3.99
N ALA A 35 1.31 16.93 2.73
CA ALA A 35 2.66 16.92 2.19
C ALA A 35 3.55 18.04 2.76
N SER A 36 3.11 18.82 3.75
CA SER A 36 3.96 19.78 4.47
C SER A 36 4.39 19.24 5.84
N SER A 37 3.54 18.44 6.49
CA SER A 37 3.81 17.92 7.83
C SER A 37 4.42 16.51 7.77
N THR A 38 5.52 16.33 8.48
CA THR A 38 6.02 14.99 8.86
C THR A 38 5.48 14.62 10.24
N SER A 39 4.28 15.08 10.56
CA SER A 39 3.56 14.79 11.80
C SER A 39 2.23 14.18 11.41
N ALA A 40 1.90 13.01 11.94
CA ALA A 40 0.60 12.40 11.72
C ALA A 40 0.03 11.92 13.06
N PRO A 41 -1.30 11.96 13.25
CA PRO A 41 -1.91 11.43 14.46
C PRO A 41 -1.50 9.98 14.72
N HIS A 42 -1.45 9.56 15.99
CA HIS A 42 -1.05 8.20 16.35
C HIS A 42 -1.83 7.07 15.63
N GLN A 43 -3.10 7.30 15.28
CA GLN A 43 -3.91 6.36 14.49
C GLN A 43 -3.41 6.14 13.06
N CYS A 44 -2.58 7.05 12.54
CA CYS A 44 -1.99 6.95 11.21
C CYS A 44 -0.76 6.06 11.14
N LYS A 45 -0.17 5.73 12.29
CA LYS A 45 1.02 4.89 12.42
C LYS A 45 0.95 3.60 11.59
N PRO A 46 -0.07 2.72 11.73
CA PRO A 46 -0.11 1.47 10.98
C PRO A 46 -0.12 1.67 9.46
N TYR A 47 -0.77 2.73 8.97
CA TYR A 47 -0.84 3.01 7.53
C TYR A 47 0.51 3.52 7.01
N VAL A 48 1.11 4.49 7.72
CA VAL A 48 2.42 5.03 7.36
C VAL A 48 3.48 3.93 7.42
N GLU A 49 3.50 3.11 8.46
CA GLU A 49 4.41 1.96 8.57
C GLU A 49 4.21 0.97 7.42
N ALA A 50 2.97 0.61 7.08
CA ALA A 50 2.69 -0.28 5.96
C ALA A 50 3.22 0.27 4.62
N TYR A 51 3.09 1.59 4.38
CA TYR A 51 3.65 2.24 3.20
C TYR A 51 5.19 2.15 3.17
N PHE A 52 5.83 2.43 4.31
CA PHE A 52 7.28 2.46 4.41
C PHE A 52 7.92 1.07 4.50
N ASP A 53 7.17 0.03 4.86
CA ASP A 53 7.65 -1.35 4.87
C ASP A 53 7.86 -1.92 3.48
N ILE A 54 7.18 -1.36 2.46
CA ILE A 54 7.50 -1.63 1.06
C ILE A 54 8.87 -1.03 0.76
N ARG A 55 9.89 -1.89 0.75
CA ARG A 55 11.28 -1.55 0.41
C ARG A 55 11.82 -2.57 -0.58
N VAL A 56 12.27 -2.09 -1.73
CA VAL A 56 12.90 -2.91 -2.75
C VAL A 56 14.41 -2.74 -2.64
N TYR A 57 15.10 -3.87 -2.53
CA TYR A 57 16.55 -3.92 -2.50
C TYR A 57 17.08 -4.59 -3.76
N LYS A 58 18.10 -4.01 -4.37
CA LYS A 58 18.84 -4.59 -5.48
C LYS A 58 20.03 -5.36 -4.91
N LYS A 59 20.07 -6.67 -5.18
CA LYS A 59 21.24 -7.50 -4.88
C LYS A 59 22.33 -7.23 -5.92
N GLY A 60 23.45 -6.68 -5.48
CA GLY A 60 24.68 -6.61 -6.27
C GLY A 60 25.62 -7.78 -5.97
N THR A 61 26.71 -7.89 -6.72
CA THR A 61 27.71 -8.97 -6.58
C THR A 61 28.31 -9.07 -5.17
N PHE A 62 28.44 -7.94 -4.46
CA PHE A 62 29.09 -7.89 -3.15
C PHE A 62 28.26 -7.23 -2.05
N LYS A 63 27.14 -6.57 -2.38
CA LYS A 63 26.33 -5.80 -1.43
C LYS A 63 24.88 -5.74 -1.89
N THR A 64 23.95 -5.80 -0.95
CA THR A 64 22.54 -5.46 -1.18
C THR A 64 22.36 -3.95 -0.95
N LYS A 65 21.80 -3.24 -1.92
CA LYS A 65 21.56 -1.79 -1.83
C LYS A 65 20.07 -1.47 -1.99
N PHE A 66 19.58 -0.49 -1.25
CA PHE A 66 18.22 0.01 -1.42
C PHE A 66 18.04 0.60 -2.83
N ASP A 67 16.94 0.27 -3.49
CA ASP A 67 16.59 0.77 -4.80
C ASP A 67 15.41 1.76 -4.66
N PRO A 68 15.67 3.08 -4.62
CA PRO A 68 14.64 4.08 -4.38
C PRO A 68 13.60 4.13 -5.50
N VAL A 69 14.02 3.96 -6.75
CA VAL A 69 13.13 4.04 -7.92
C VAL A 69 12.18 2.84 -7.94
N ARG A 70 12.70 1.63 -7.75
CA ARG A 70 11.85 0.43 -7.67
C ARG A 70 10.94 0.44 -6.45
N THR A 71 11.42 0.98 -5.33
CA THR A 71 10.60 1.14 -4.12
C THR A 71 9.45 2.10 -4.36
N ALA A 72 9.73 3.28 -4.92
CA ALA A 72 8.71 4.27 -5.25
C ALA A 72 7.65 3.68 -6.18
N LYS A 73 8.08 3.03 -7.26
CA LYS A 73 7.18 2.35 -8.20
C LYS A 73 6.28 1.33 -7.49
N LYS A 74 6.86 0.45 -6.67
CA LYS A 74 6.11 -0.59 -5.97
C LYS A 74 5.13 0.00 -4.95
N ARG A 75 5.48 1.08 -4.26
CA ARG A 75 4.56 1.80 -3.35
C ARG A 75 3.38 2.41 -4.10
N TYR A 76 3.62 2.94 -5.30
CA TYR A 76 2.55 3.47 -6.14
C TYR A 76 1.57 2.36 -6.54
N GLU A 77 2.09 1.27 -7.11
CA GLU A 77 1.29 0.13 -7.58
C GLU A 77 0.53 -0.57 -6.43
N MET A 78 1.18 -0.78 -5.29
CA MET A 78 0.63 -1.59 -4.20
C MET A 78 -0.28 -0.82 -3.23
N ILE A 79 -0.22 0.52 -3.22
CA ILE A 79 -0.95 1.34 -2.24
C ILE A 79 -1.68 2.46 -2.95
N LEU A 80 -0.97 3.34 -3.64
CA LEU A 80 -1.57 4.56 -4.15
C LEU A 80 -2.60 4.27 -5.26
N GLU A 81 -2.33 3.33 -6.16
CA GLU A 81 -3.25 2.96 -7.25
C GLU A 81 -4.55 2.32 -6.76
N HIS A 82 -4.53 1.64 -5.61
CA HIS A 82 -5.70 0.91 -5.13
C HIS A 82 -6.80 1.81 -4.56
N CYS A 83 -6.48 3.02 -4.11
CA CYS A 83 -7.49 3.97 -3.65
C CYS A 83 -8.11 4.72 -4.84
N GLN A 84 -9.19 4.17 -5.38
CA GLN A 84 -9.89 4.73 -6.56
C GLN A 84 -10.54 6.09 -6.29
N ASP A 85 -10.97 6.34 -5.04
CA ASP A 85 -11.63 7.59 -4.64
C ASP A 85 -10.65 8.76 -4.47
N ALA A 86 -9.35 8.49 -4.38
CA ALA A 86 -8.36 9.53 -4.27
C ALA A 86 -8.16 10.26 -5.60
N ARG A 87 -7.86 11.57 -5.53
CA ARG A 87 -7.47 12.33 -6.72
C ARG A 87 -6.07 11.92 -7.14
N GLN A 88 -5.83 11.89 -8.46
CA GLN A 88 -4.52 11.60 -9.03
C GLN A 88 -3.44 12.55 -8.47
N SER A 89 -3.77 13.83 -8.31
CA SER A 89 -2.86 14.83 -7.73
C SER A 89 -2.40 14.49 -6.31
N ASP A 90 -3.23 13.82 -5.51
CA ASP A 90 -2.88 13.48 -4.12
C ASP A 90 -1.98 12.23 -4.09
N ARG A 91 -2.22 11.26 -4.98
CA ARG A 91 -1.31 10.13 -5.23
C ARG A 91 0.06 10.61 -5.69
N ASP A 92 0.09 11.48 -6.70
CA ASP A 92 1.33 12.00 -7.27
C ASP A 92 2.14 12.79 -6.24
N ARG A 93 1.45 13.58 -5.39
CA ARG A 93 2.06 14.37 -4.32
C ARG A 93 2.76 13.48 -3.29
N ILE A 94 2.06 12.45 -2.79
CA ILE A 94 2.62 11.49 -1.82
C ILE A 94 3.76 10.71 -2.44
N HIS A 95 3.59 10.24 -3.67
CA HIS A 95 4.61 9.51 -4.41
C HIS A 95 5.88 10.34 -4.60
N ALA A 96 5.74 11.61 -5.01
CA ALA A 96 6.87 12.51 -5.23
C ALA A 96 7.63 12.81 -3.93
N LYS A 97 6.92 13.01 -2.81
CA LYS A 97 7.57 13.38 -1.53
C LYS A 97 8.16 12.17 -0.80
N PHE A 98 7.45 11.05 -0.76
CA PHE A 98 7.78 9.92 0.13
C PHE A 98 8.16 8.64 -0.62
N GLY A 99 7.86 8.51 -1.91
CA GLY A 99 8.02 7.27 -2.68
C GLY A 99 9.45 6.72 -2.65
N MET A 100 10.45 7.59 -2.75
CA MET A 100 11.87 7.19 -2.81
C MET A 100 12.56 7.07 -1.44
N LEU A 101 11.88 7.45 -0.36
CA LEU A 101 12.50 7.45 0.97
C LEU A 101 12.60 6.02 1.52
N GLN A 102 13.77 5.67 2.05
CA GLN A 102 13.98 4.36 2.65
C GLN A 102 13.21 4.20 3.97
N TRP A 103 13.10 5.29 4.75
CA TRP A 103 12.52 5.30 6.09
C TRP A 103 11.44 6.36 6.21
N SER A 104 10.48 6.11 7.10
CA SER A 104 9.43 7.07 7.41
C SER A 104 10.02 8.31 8.07
N PRO A 105 9.74 9.53 7.56
CA PRO A 105 10.08 10.76 8.26
C PRO A 105 9.02 11.16 9.30
N PHE A 106 7.92 10.42 9.44
CA PHE A 106 6.80 10.82 10.27
C PHE A 106 7.10 10.67 11.77
N VAL A 107 6.73 11.70 12.52
CA VAL A 107 6.58 11.68 13.97
C VAL A 107 5.09 11.50 14.26
N PHE A 108 4.76 10.61 15.21
CA PHE A 108 3.38 10.36 15.58
C PHE A 108 3.05 11.11 16.86
N ASN A 109 1.97 11.90 16.83
CA ASN A 109 1.52 12.73 17.94
C ASN A 109 0.08 12.43 18.37
#